data_AF-A0A920EBG5-F1
#
_entry.id   AF-A0A920EBG5-F1
#
_cell.length_a   1.000
_cell.length_b   1.000
_cell.length_c   1.000
_cell.angle_alpha   90.00
_cell.angle_beta   90.00
_cell.angle_gamma   90.00
#
_symmetry.space_group_name_H-M   'P 1'
#
loop_
_entity.id
_entity.type
_entity.pdbx_description
1 polymer ?
#
loop_
_entity_poly.entity_id
_entity_poly.type
_entity_poly.pdbx_seq_one_letter_code
_entity_poly.pdbx_strand_id
1 'polypeptide(L)'
;MSTRAYELMIIVDGDHEDATVDQIVTQVDTWVQGENGSLAKTDKWGKRRFAYEINHKTEGHYVVLEMTTGQVNMEPLERSLRLSDEVVRHKLIRLPDHEAQRRGLI
;
A
#
# COMPACT_ATOMS: atom_id res chain seq x y z
N MET A 1 16.60 10.36 14.67
CA MET A 1 15.14 10.18 14.51
C MET A 1 14.91 8.69 14.28
N SER A 2 13.96 8.05 14.98
CA SER A 2 13.70 6.62 14.84
C SER A 2 12.79 6.40 13.62
N THR A 3 13.34 5.79 12.58
CA THR A 3 12.63 5.38 11.36
C THR A 3 11.79 4.14 11.64
N ARG A 4 10.59 4.08 11.07
CA ARG A 4 9.70 2.92 11.14
C ARG A 4 9.45 2.39 9.73
N ALA A 5 9.46 1.08 9.59
CA ALA A 5 9.12 0.41 8.34
C ALA A 5 7.66 -0.05 8.37
N TYR A 6 7.01 0.05 7.22
CA TYR A 6 5.63 -0.34 7.01
C TYR A 6 5.51 -1.16 5.74
N GLU A 7 4.58 -2.11 5.77
CA GLU A 7 4.11 -2.84 4.60
C GLU A 7 2.66 -2.43 4.36
N LEU A 8 2.36 -1.99 3.14
CA LEU A 8 1.04 -1.62 2.71
C LEU A 8 0.62 -2.50 1.54
N MET A 9 -0.41 -3.32 1.74
CA MET A 9 -1.06 -4.05 0.67
C MET A 9 -2.30 -3.28 0.22
N ILE A 10 -2.42 -3.08 -1.08
CA ILE A 10 -3.58 -2.46 -1.73
C ILE A 10 -4.15 -3.45 -2.75
N ILE A 11 -5.46 -3.59 -2.74
CA ILE A 11 -6.22 -4.31 -3.75
C ILE A 11 -7.05 -3.27 -4.50
N VAL A 12 -6.69 -3.04 -5.76
CA VAL A 12 -7.45 -2.20 -6.68
C VAL A 12 -8.47 -3.07 -7.40
N ASP A 13 -9.63 -2.50 -7.73
CA ASP A 13 -10.67 -3.18 -8.50
C ASP A 13 -10.10 -3.81 -9.79
N GLY A 14 -10.50 -5.06 -10.06
CA GLY A 14 -10.08 -5.83 -11.22
C GLY A 14 -10.61 -5.31 -12.55
N ASP A 15 -11.60 -4.42 -12.52
CA ASP A 15 -12.19 -3.80 -13.71
C ASP A 15 -11.38 -2.59 -14.21
N HIS A 16 -10.46 -2.06 -13.39
CA HIS A 16 -9.59 -0.96 -13.77
C HIS A 16 -8.34 -1.40 -14.54
N GLU A 17 -7.77 -0.48 -15.32
CA GLU A 17 -6.52 -0.72 -16.04
C GLU A 17 -5.30 -0.55 -15.11
N ASP A 18 -4.17 -1.14 -15.50
CA ASP A 18 -2.90 -0.99 -14.76
C ASP A 18 -2.48 0.49 -14.60
N ALA A 19 -2.92 1.38 -15.50
CA ALA A 19 -2.70 2.82 -15.37
C ALA A 19 -3.34 3.40 -14.08
N THR A 20 -4.53 2.94 -13.69
CA THR A 20 -5.19 3.35 -12.44
C THR A 20 -4.43 2.83 -11.23
N VAL A 21 -3.92 1.60 -11.31
CA VAL A 21 -3.05 1.03 -10.27
C VAL A 21 -1.82 1.91 -10.05
N ASP A 22 -1.19 2.35 -11.14
CA ASP A 22 -0.01 3.20 -11.11
C ASP A 22 -0.28 4.59 -10.53
N GLN A 23 -1.47 5.15 -10.82
CA GLN A 23 -1.92 6.40 -10.22
C GLN A 23 -2.06 6.27 -8.70
N ILE A 24 -2.68 5.20 -8.21
CA ILE A 24 -2.84 4.96 -6.76
C ILE A 24 -1.47 4.80 -6.09
N VAL A 25 -0.55 4.03 -6.70
CA VAL A 25 0.82 3.89 -6.20
C VAL A 25 1.53 5.24 -6.14
N THR A 26 1.39 6.06 -7.17
CA THR A 26 1.99 7.41 -7.23
C THR A 26 1.40 8.35 -6.16
N GLN A 27 0.10 8.26 -5.90
CA GLN A 27 -0.56 9.01 -4.84
C GLN A 27 -0.02 8.62 -3.46
N VAL A 28 0.17 7.33 -3.20
CA VAL A 28 0.78 6.84 -1.95
C VAL A 28 2.21 7.32 -1.83
N ASP A 29 3.02 7.20 -2.88
CA ASP A 29 4.41 7.67 -2.90
C ASP A 29 4.50 9.18 -2.61
N THR A 30 3.66 9.99 -3.26
CA THR A 30 3.58 11.43 -3.02
C THR A 30 3.23 11.76 -1.56
N TRP A 31 2.28 11.03 -0.97
CA TRP A 31 1.92 11.20 0.43
C TRP A 31 3.09 10.84 1.36
N VAL A 32 3.74 9.71 1.12
CA VAL A 32 4.90 9.23 1.90
C VAL A 32 6.06 10.22 1.83
N GLN A 33 6.36 10.77 0.65
CA GLN A 33 7.39 11.79 0.47
C GLN A 33 7.05 13.09 1.21
N GLY A 34 5.78 13.49 1.22
CA GLY A 34 5.32 14.66 1.98
C GLY A 34 5.57 14.54 3.49
N GLU A 35 5.55 13.32 4.01
CA GLU A 35 5.80 12.99 5.41
C GLU A 35 7.28 12.67 5.71
N ASN A 36 8.20 13.07 4.82
CA ASN A 36 9.64 12.77 4.89
C ASN A 36 9.95 11.26 4.98
N GLY A 37 9.09 10.43 4.38
CA GLY A 37 9.33 9.01 4.17
C GLY A 37 9.88 8.71 2.78
N SER A 38 10.20 7.44 2.56
CA SER A 38 10.59 6.91 1.27
C SER A 38 9.93 5.56 1.00
N LEU A 39 9.63 5.32 -0.27
CA LEU A 39 9.21 4.03 -0.77
C LEU A 39 10.46 3.20 -1.09
N ALA A 40 10.62 2.04 -0.44
CA ALA A 40 11.78 1.17 -0.65
C ALA A 40 11.52 0.16 -1.77
N LYS A 41 10.29 -0.36 -1.86
CA LYS A 41 9.93 -1.40 -2.83
C LYS A 41 8.47 -1.33 -3.22
N THR A 42 8.20 -1.57 -4.50
CA THR A 42 6.85 -1.72 -5.05
C THR A 42 6.76 -3.04 -5.80
N ASP A 43 5.98 -3.97 -5.26
CA ASP A 43 5.70 -5.26 -5.89
C ASP A 43 4.25 -5.28 -6.42
N LYS A 44 4.10 -5.19 -7.74
CA LYS A 44 2.81 -5.37 -8.42
C LYS A 44 2.62 -6.84 -8.74
N TRP A 45 1.69 -7.49 -8.06
CA TRP A 45 1.36 -8.91 -8.28
C TRP A 45 0.38 -9.11 -9.44
N GLY A 46 -0.16 -8.02 -9.98
CA GLY A 46 -1.14 -8.04 -11.06
C GLY A 46 -2.51 -8.52 -10.59
N LYS A 47 -3.35 -8.86 -11.57
CA LYS A 47 -4.74 -9.26 -11.36
C LYS A 47 -4.83 -10.68 -10.80
N ARG A 48 -5.55 -10.86 -9.69
CA ARG A 48 -5.75 -12.15 -9.03
C ARG A 48 -7.19 -12.31 -8.57
N ARG A 49 -7.70 -13.55 -8.67
CA ARG A 49 -9.04 -13.92 -8.20
C ARG A 49 -9.07 -14.05 -6.68
N PHE A 50 -10.09 -13.51 -6.04
CA PHE A 50 -10.31 -13.64 -4.60
C PHE A 50 -10.84 -15.02 -4.26
N ALA A 51 -10.62 -15.45 -3.00
CA ALA A 51 -11.20 -16.70 -2.50
C ALA A 51 -12.73 -16.61 -2.31
N TYR A 52 -13.25 -15.40 -2.09
CA TYR A 52 -14.66 -15.09 -1.95
C TYR A 52 -14.92 -13.66 -2.44
N GLU A 53 -16.18 -13.33 -2.72
CA GLU A 53 -16.58 -12.00 -3.20
C GLU A 53 -16.34 -10.93 -2.13
N ILE A 54 -15.72 -9.81 -2.52
CA ILE A 54 -15.50 -8.64 -1.66
C ILE A 54 -16.10 -7.44 -2.39
N ASN A 55 -17.04 -6.73 -1.76
CA ASN A 55 -17.72 -5.57 -2.37
C ASN A 55 -18.27 -5.87 -3.79
N HIS A 56 -18.86 -7.04 -4.01
CA HIS A 56 -19.34 -7.48 -5.33
C HIS A 56 -18.28 -7.69 -6.41
N LYS A 57 -17.00 -7.75 -6.01
CA LYS A 57 -15.87 -8.04 -6.88
C LYS A 57 -15.32 -9.43 -6.60
N THR A 58 -14.91 -10.12 -7.66
CA THR A 58 -14.38 -11.49 -7.59
C THR A 58 -12.87 -11.55 -7.85
N GLU A 59 -12.27 -10.44 -8.29
CA GLU A 59 -10.85 -10.31 -8.61
C GLU A 59 -10.39 -8.85 -8.45
N GLY A 60 -9.07 -8.66 -8.33
CA GLY A 60 -8.47 -7.35 -8.17
C GLY A 60 -6.96 -7.35 -8.43
N HIS A 61 -6.40 -6.16 -8.67
CA HIS A 61 -4.97 -5.96 -8.84
C HIS A 61 -4.31 -5.80 -7.47
N TYR A 62 -3.36 -6.68 -7.18
CA TYR A 62 -2.62 -6.66 -5.91
C TYR A 62 -1.34 -5.86 -6.05
N VAL A 63 -1.13 -4.93 -5.13
CA VAL A 63 0.13 -4.19 -4.99
C VAL A 63 0.58 -4.24 -3.53
N VAL A 64 1.86 -4.55 -3.33
CA VAL A 64 2.50 -4.49 -2.02
C VAL A 64 3.59 -3.42 -2.07
N LEU A 65 3.54 -2.50 -1.12
CA LEU A 65 4.46 -1.39 -0.99
C LEU A 65 5.21 -1.55 0.34
N GLU A 66 6.53 -1.50 0.27
CA GLU A 66 7.39 -1.40 1.44
C GLU A 66 7.88 0.03 1.53
N MET A 67 7.64 0.67 2.68
CA MET A 67 7.95 2.07 2.89
C MET A 67 8.56 2.30 4.25
N THR A 68 9.35 3.36 4.35
CA THR A 68 9.98 3.79 5.59
C THR A 68 9.56 5.22 5.84
N THR A 69 9.16 5.52 7.07
CA THR A 69 8.78 6.89 7.46
C THR A 69 9.38 7.23 8.81
N GLY A 70 9.40 8.52 9.13
CA GLY A 70 9.53 8.94 10.52
C GLY A 70 8.38 8.42 11.40
N GLN A 71 8.34 8.86 12.66
CA GLN A 71 7.19 8.61 13.54
C GLN A 71 5.99 9.48 13.11
N VAL A 72 5.36 9.08 12.01
CA VAL A 72 4.24 9.78 11.36
C VAL A 72 2.92 9.06 11.67
N ASN A 73 1.83 9.83 11.71
CA ASN A 73 0.49 9.27 11.79
C ASN A 73 0.06 8.75 10.41
N MET A 74 -0.20 7.44 10.32
CA MET A 74 -0.63 6.80 9.07
C MET A 74 -2.15 6.81 8.85
N GLU A 75 -2.92 7.21 9.86
CA GLU A 75 -4.38 7.27 9.77
C GLU A 75 -4.92 8.11 8.59
N PRO A 76 -4.31 9.26 8.21
CA PRO A 76 -4.75 10.02 7.03
C PRO A 76 -4.60 9.22 5.72
N LEU A 77 -3.52 8.45 5.57
CA LEU A 77 -3.30 7.60 4.41
C LEU A 77 -4.34 6.48 4.35
N GLU A 78 -4.55 5.76 5.46
CA GLU A 78 -5.57 4.71 5.53
C GLU A 78 -6.97 5.27 5.25
N ARG A 79 -7.28 6.47 5.75
CA ARG A 79 -8.55 7.15 5.48
C ARG A 79 -8.69 7.47 3.99
N SER A 80 -7.65 8.00 3.34
CA SER A 80 -7.66 8.28 1.91
C SER A 80 -7.92 7.01 1.08
N LEU A 81 -7.24 5.91 1.41
CA LEU A 81 -7.42 4.62 0.73
C LEU A 81 -8.79 4.01 0.99
N ARG A 82 -9.40 4.27 2.16
CA ARG A 82 -10.76 3.84 2.46
C ARG A 82 -11.83 4.64 1.68
N LEU A 83 -11.53 5.87 1.31
CA LEU A 83 -12.44 6.77 0.58
C LEU A 83 -12.32 6.67 -0.94
N SER A 84 -11.28 6.01 -1.44
CA SER A 84 -11.08 5.76 -2.87
C SER A 84 -12.01 4.65 -3.33
N ASP A 85 -12.84 4.94 -4.34
CA ASP A 85 -13.79 3.99 -4.91
C ASP A 85 -13.07 2.87 -5.68
N GLU A 86 -11.86 3.14 -6.18
CA GLU A 86 -11.02 2.22 -6.93
C GLU A 86 -10.36 1.15 -6.02
N VAL A 87 -10.24 1.43 -4.72
CA VAL A 87 -9.60 0.54 -3.75
C VAL A 87 -10.64 -0.38 -3.10
N VAL A 88 -10.59 -1.67 -3.44
CA VAL A 88 -11.46 -2.68 -2.85
C VAL A 88 -11.09 -2.94 -1.39
N ARG A 89 -9.78 -3.01 -1.10
CA ARG A 89 -9.27 -3.27 0.24
C ARG A 89 -7.84 -2.78 0.36
N HIS A 90 -7.48 -2.32 1.56
CA HIS A 90 -6.08 -2.09 1.93
C HIS A 90 -5.78 -2.74 3.26
N LYS A 91 -4.49 -2.94 3.53
CA LYS A 91 -4.00 -3.38 4.83
C LYS A 91 -2.63 -2.76 5.06
N LEU A 92 -2.56 -1.88 6.05
CA LEU A 92 -1.32 -1.30 6.52
C LEU A 92 -0.81 -2.10 7.73
N ILE A 93 0.47 -2.44 7.72
CA ILE A 93 1.13 -3.16 8.80
C ILE A 93 2.43 -2.44 9.15
N ARG A 94 2.60 -2.10 10.43
CA ARG A 94 3.92 -1.71 10.94
C ARG A 94 4.78 -2.96 11.07
N LEU A 95 5.93 -2.98 10.41
CA LEU A 95 6.86 -4.09 10.51
C LEU A 95 7.59 -4.04 11.87
N PRO A 96 7.74 -5.18 12.57
CA PRO A 96 8.66 -5.30 13.69
C PRO A 96 10.10 -4.98 13.27
N ASP A 97 10.90 -4.41 14.16
CA ASP A 97 12.24 -3.93 13.82
C ASP A 97 13.15 -5.05 13.28
N HIS A 98 13.06 -6.28 13.81
CA HIS A 98 13.84 -7.42 13.32
C HIS A 98 13.49 -7.84 11.88
N GLU A 99 12.21 -7.76 11.50
CA GLU A 99 11.76 -8.05 10.13
C GLU A 99 12.19 -6.94 9.18
N ALA A 100 12.08 -5.69 9.62
CA ALA A 100 12.49 -4.54 8.85
C ALA A 100 14.01 -4.56 8.55
N GLN A 101 14.85 -4.95 9.52
CA GLN A 101 16.29 -5.17 9.32
C GLN A 101 16.57 -6.31 8.33
N ARG A 102 15.85 -7.44 8.44
CA ARG A 102 16.00 -8.57 7.51
C ARG A 102 15.71 -8.16 6.06
N ARG A 103 14.73 -7.27 5.88
CA ARG A 103 14.34 -6.72 4.56
C ARG A 103 15.20 -5.53 4.11
N GLY A 104 16.12 -5.04 4.95
CA GLY A 104 16.99 -3.90 4.63
C GLY A 104 16.28 -2.55 4.61
N LEU A 105 15.16 -2.43 5.34
CA LEU A 105 14.34 -1.21 5.40
C LEU A 105 14.79 -0.25 6.51
N ILE A 106 15.48 -0.76 7.54
CA ILE A 106 16.06 0.02 8.65
C ILE A 106 17.42 -0.56 9.07
#